data_AF-A0A973D6S0-F1
#
_entry.id   AF-A0A973D6S0-F1
#
_cell.length_a   1.000
_cell.length_b   1.000
_cell.length_c   1.000
_cell.angle_alpha   90.00
_cell.angle_beta   90.00
_cell.angle_gamma   90.00
#
_symmetry.space_group_name_H-M   'P 1'
#
loop_
_entity.id
_entity.type
_entity.pdbx_description
1 polymer ?
#
loop_
_entity_poly.entity_id
_entity_poly.type
_entity_poly.pdbx_seq_one_letter_code
_entity_poly.pdbx_strand_id
1 'polypeptide(L)' 'MTTEQPSVFVVRDGLLEMRTITLRDDVGDDLIEVGSGLIGGERVVLDPDQTLRAGDRIQVKRSP' A
#
# COMPACT_ATOMS: atom_id res chain seq x y z
N MET A 1 -18.01 -7.76 14.51
CA MET A 1 -16.68 -7.23 14.18
C MET A 1 -16.68 -7.01 12.68
N THR A 2 -16.63 -5.75 12.23
CA THR A 2 -16.38 -5.47 10.82
C THR A 2 -14.94 -5.86 10.55
N THR A 3 -14.72 -6.95 9.83
CA THR A 3 -13.38 -7.32 9.35
C THR A 3 -12.96 -6.26 8.34
N GLU A 4 -12.09 -5.35 8.73
CA GLU A 4 -11.50 -4.40 7.79
C GLU A 4 -10.71 -5.17 6.74
N GLN A 5 -11.00 -4.94 5.47
CA GLN A 5 -10.27 -5.57 4.38
C GLN A 5 -8.86 -4.97 4.28
N PRO A 6 -7.81 -5.79 4.13
CA PRO A 6 -6.45 -5.30 3.94
C PRO A 6 -6.38 -4.32 2.76
N SER A 7 -5.72 -3.18 2.98
CA SER A 7 -5.57 -2.15 1.96
C SER A 7 -4.24 -1.44 2.09
N VAL A 8 -3.77 -0.89 0.97
CA VAL A 8 -2.54 -0.11 0.89
C VAL A 8 -2.77 1.18 0.10
N PHE A 9 -1.91 2.16 0.31
CA PHE A 9 -1.79 3.29 -0.61
C PHE A 9 -0.79 2.97 -1.72
N VAL A 10 -1.25 3.06 -2.96
CA VAL A 10 -0.42 3.00 -4.17
C VAL A 10 -0.15 4.42 -4.65
N VAL A 11 1.10 4.72 -5.02
CA VAL A 11 1.46 6.00 -5.63
C VAL A 11 1.23 5.92 -7.13
N ARG A 12 0.30 6.73 -7.63
CA ARG A 12 -0.01 6.83 -9.06
C ARG A 12 -0.06 8.28 -9.49
N ASP A 13 0.76 8.65 -10.47
CA ASP A 13 0.82 10.02 -11.02
C ASP A 13 0.99 11.12 -9.96
N GLY A 14 1.73 10.81 -8.89
CA GLY A 14 1.97 11.73 -7.76
C GLY A 14 0.81 11.85 -6.77
N LEU A 15 -0.19 10.97 -6.85
CA LEU A 15 -1.33 10.89 -5.95
C LEU A 15 -1.35 9.55 -5.20
N LEU A 16 -1.95 9.54 -4.01
CA LEU A 16 -2.28 8.30 -3.29
C LEU A 16 -3.60 7.71 -3.80
N GLU A 17 -3.56 6.45 -4.22
CA GLU A 17 -4.73 5.64 -4.53
C GLU A 17 -4.86 4.56 -3.45
N MET A 18 -5.98 4.51 -2.72
CA MET A 18 -6.23 3.42 -1.77
C MET A 18 -6.72 2.20 -2.54
N ARG A 19 -6.07 1.05 -2.34
CA ARG A 19 -6.41 -0.19 -3.03
C ARG A 19 -6.51 -1.35 -2.05
N THR A 20 -7.61 -2.10 -2.16
CA THR A 20 -7.81 -3.35 -1.44
C THR A 20 -6.87 -4.42 -2.00
N ILE A 21 -6.28 -5.21 -1.12
CA ILE A 21 -5.43 -6.35 -1.47
C ILE A 21 -5.94 -7.63 -0.81
N THR A 22 -5.53 -8.76 -1.37
CA THR A 22 -5.64 -10.04 -0.67
C THR A 22 -4.26 -10.45 -0.17
N LEU A 23 -4.20 -10.98 1.03
CA LEU A 23 -2.98 -11.56 1.59
C LEU A 23 -2.95 -13.06 1.28
N ARG A 24 -1.76 -13.60 1.05
CA ARG A 24 -1.48 -15.04 1.10
C ARG A 24 -0.92 -15.38 2.49
N ASP A 25 -0.72 -16.67 2.76
CA ASP A 25 -0.14 -17.13 4.01
C ASP A 25 1.15 -16.36 4.32
N ASP A 26 1.37 -16.02 5.60
CA ASP A 26 2.49 -15.19 6.02
C ASP A 26 3.83 -15.89 5.70
N VAL A 27 4.74 -15.18 5.01
CA VAL A 27 6.07 -15.70 4.65
C VAL A 27 7.09 -15.14 5.64
N GLY A 28 7.07 -15.68 6.86
CA GLY A 28 7.96 -15.26 7.95
C GLY A 28 7.52 -13.97 8.64
N ASP A 29 8.15 -13.66 9.76
CA ASP A 29 7.65 -12.67 10.72
C ASP A 29 7.73 -11.21 10.22
N ASP A 30 8.59 -10.93 9.23
CA ASP A 30 8.91 -9.57 8.77
C ASP A 30 8.36 -9.24 7.36
N LEU A 31 7.67 -10.17 6.69
CA LEU A 31 7.20 -10.01 5.32
C LEU A 31 5.74 -10.41 5.16
N ILE A 32 4.98 -9.58 4.44
CA ILE A 32 3.59 -9.85 4.07
C ILE A 32 3.55 -10.29 2.61
N GLU A 33 2.99 -11.46 2.33
CA GLU A 33 2.76 -11.91 0.96
C GLU A 33 1.42 -11.39 0.42
N VAL A 34 1.47 -10.63 -0.67
CA VAL A 34 0.27 -10.12 -1.35
C VAL A 34 -0.14 -11.08 -2.46
N GLY A 35 -1.36 -11.63 -2.34
CA GLY A 35 -1.91 -12.57 -3.31
C GLY A 35 -2.52 -11.92 -4.55
N SER A 36 -3.17 -10.77 -4.40
CA SER A 36 -3.76 -9.99 -5.49
C SER A 36 -4.04 -8.55 -5.07
N GLY A 37 -4.30 -7.69 -6.06
CA GLY A 37 -4.60 -6.27 -5.86
C GLY A 37 -3.46 -5.33 -6.18
N LEU A 38 -2.27 -5.84 -6.50
CA LEU A 38 -1.10 -5.06 -6.93
C LEU A 38 -0.54 -5.56 -8.25
N ILE A 39 0.10 -4.65 -8.97
CA ILE A 39 0.84 -4.91 -10.21
C ILE A 39 2.34 -4.72 -9.94
N GLY A 40 3.17 -5.61 -10.47
CA GLY A 40 4.63 -5.52 -10.32
C GLY A 40 5.17 -4.17 -10.79
N GLY A 41 6.02 -3.55 -9.97
CA GLY A 41 6.61 -2.23 -10.24
C GLY A 41 5.81 -1.05 -9.67
N GLU A 42 4.61 -1.28 -9.11
CA GLU A 42 3.90 -0.26 -8.35
C GLU A 42 4.68 0.14 -7.08
N ARG A 43 4.60 1.43 -6.72
CA ARG A 43 5.11 1.93 -5.45
C ARG A 43 4.00 1.95 -4.43
N VAL A 44 4.21 1.29 -3.30
CA VAL A 44 3.31 1.29 -2.16
C VAL A 44 3.90 2.09 -1.01
N VAL A 45 3.04 2.69 -0.20
CA VAL A 45 3.45 3.34 1.05
C VAL A 45 3.51 2.28 2.15
N LEU A 46 4.68 2.14 2.76
CA LEU A 46 4.86 1.37 3.99
C LEU A 46 4.82 2.33 5.18
N ASP A 47 4.29 1.87 6.31
CA ASP A 47 4.11 2.65 7.55
C ASP A 47 3.42 4.01 7.32
N PRO A 48 2.19 4.02 6.77
CA PRO A 48 1.49 5.27 6.48
C PRO A 48 1.14 6.02 7.78
N ASP A 49 1.38 7.33 7.77
CA ASP A 49 0.84 8.21 8.80
C ASP A 49 -0.71 8.21 8.75
N GLN A 50 -1.35 8.24 9.93
CA GLN A 50 -2.81 8.16 10.05
C GLN A 50 -3.57 9.36 9.44
N THR A 51 -2.87 10.42 9.05
CA THR A 51 -3.43 11.60 8.37
C THR A 51 -3.56 11.41 6.86
N LEU A 52 -2.88 10.43 6.25
CA LEU A 52 -2.91 10.22 4.80
C LEU A 52 -4.30 9.78 4.31
N ARG A 53 -4.71 10.34 3.18
CA ARG A 53 -5.99 10.06 2.52
C ARG A 53 -5.78 9.74 1.04
N ALA A 54 -6.72 8.99 0.47
CA ALA A 54 -6.76 8.80 -0.97
C ALA A 54 -6.97 10.17 -1.66
N GLY A 55 -6.25 10.40 -2.76
CA GLY A 55 -6.23 11.66 -3.48
C GLY A 55 -5.18 12.66 -2.98
N ASP A 56 -4.50 12.39 -1.88
CA ASP A 56 -3.41 13.25 -1.40
C ASP A 56 -2.27 13.29 -2.42
N ARG A 57 -1.72 14.49 -2.65
CA ARG A 57 -0.52 14.68 -3.47
C ARG A 57 0.72 14.32 -2.69
N ILE A 58 1.61 13.57 -3.33
CA ILE A 58 2.86 13.14 -2.72
C ILE A 58 4.04 13.39 -3.64
N GLN A 59 5.17 13.75 -3.03
CA GLN A 59 6.43 13.87 -3.72
C GLN A 59 7.34 12.72 -3.29
N VAL A 60 7.58 11.79 -4.21
CA VAL A 60 8.57 10.72 -3.97
C VAL A 60 9.96 11.34 -4.05
N LYS A 61 10.64 11.43 -2.91
CA LYS A 61 12.08 11.73 -2.91
C LYS A 61 12.82 10.43 -3.17
N ARG A 62 13.67 10.40 -4.20
CA ARG A 62 14.67 9.32 -4.31
C ARG A 62 15.76 9.61 -3.30
N SER A 63 16.02 8.65 -2.42
CA SER A 63 17.27 8.66 -1.67
C SER A 63 18.42 8.54 -2.69
N PRO A 64 19.53 9.30 -2.51
CA PRO A 64 20.69 9.24 -3.39
C PRO A 64 21.36 7.86 -3.39
#